data_AF-A0A3E5E033-F1
#
_entry.id   AF-A0A3E5E033-F1
#
_cell.length_a   1.000
_cell.length_b   1.000
_cell.length_c   1.000
_cell.angle_alpha   90.00
_cell.angle_beta   90.00
_cell.angle_gamma   90.00
#
_symmetry.space_group_name_H-M   'P 1'
#
loop_
_entity.id
_entity.type
_entity.pdbx_description
1 polymer ?
#
loop_
_entity_poly.entity_id
_entity_poly.type
_entity_poly.pdbx_seq_one_letter_code
_entity_poly.pdbx_strand_id
1 'polypeptide(L)'
;MSFVKNDNQQLTVLDSTFNLTEREKRMLEKSWANTFADKVFPAIDENIFSVLYSKKASRPNTPVNVIVGALILKEALNVTDDE
;
A
#
# COMPACT_ATOMS: atom_id res chain seq x y z
N MET A 1 7.91 -4.34 -16.90
CA MET A 1 8.15 -4.59 -15.47
C MET A 1 7.93 -6.06 -15.20
N SER A 2 8.79 -6.68 -14.40
CA SER A 2 8.61 -8.06 -13.92
C SER A 2 7.79 -8.03 -12.65
N PHE A 3 6.93 -9.03 -12.47
CA PHE A 3 6.14 -9.16 -11.25
C PHE A 3 7.04 -9.51 -10.06
N VAL A 4 6.87 -8.76 -8.98
CA VAL A 4 7.45 -9.01 -7.66
C VAL A 4 6.32 -8.78 -6.65
N LYS A 5 6.07 -9.80 -5.83
CA LYS A 5 5.09 -9.74 -4.74
C LYS A 5 5.67 -8.91 -3.59
N ASN A 6 4.86 -8.08 -2.97
CA ASN A 6 5.26 -7.27 -1.82
C ASN A 6 5.03 -8.04 -0.52
N ASP A 7 5.88 -9.03 -0.24
CA ASP A 7 5.74 -9.86 0.96
C ASP A 7 6.09 -9.12 2.26
N ASN A 8 7.00 -8.15 2.19
CA ASN A 8 7.42 -7.35 3.35
C ASN A 8 7.66 -5.90 2.93
N GLN A 9 7.07 -4.96 3.66
CA GLN A 9 7.32 -3.54 3.44
C GLN A 9 8.59 -3.10 4.18
N GLN A 10 9.58 -2.61 3.43
CA GLN A 10 10.78 -2.05 4.01
C GLN A 10 10.51 -0.62 4.52
N LEU A 11 10.74 -0.38 5.82
CA LEU A 11 10.71 0.97 6.39
C LEU A 11 11.86 1.80 5.83
N THR A 12 11.56 3.04 5.44
CA THR A 12 12.57 3.97 4.95
C THR A 12 13.18 4.75 6.11
N VAL A 13 14.47 5.12 6.03
CA VAL A 13 15.12 5.92 7.08
C VAL A 13 14.48 7.32 7.21
N LEU A 14 13.83 7.79 6.14
CA LEU A 14 13.15 9.08 6.06
C LEU A 14 11.63 8.95 6.28
N ASP A 15 11.17 7.90 6.95
CA ASP A 15 9.76 7.69 7.22
C ASP A 15 9.20 8.85 8.07
N SER A 16 8.14 9.48 7.57
CA SER A 16 7.52 10.64 8.22
C SER A 16 6.90 10.29 9.57
N THR A 17 6.57 9.02 9.81
CA THR A 17 6.06 8.54 11.10
C THR A 17 7.08 8.69 12.23
N PHE A 18 8.38 8.73 11.92
CA PHE A 18 9.43 8.98 12.91
C PHE A 18 9.40 10.41 13.47
N ASN A 19 8.90 11.38 12.69
CA ASN A 19 8.82 12.78 13.08
C ASN A 19 7.55 13.14 13.88
N LEU A 20 6.62 12.19 14.03
CA LEU A 20 5.38 12.42 14.76
C LEU A 20 5.61 12.51 16.28
N THR A 21 4.89 13.43 16.92
CA THR A 21 4.79 13.50 18.39
C THR A 21 4.08 12.26 18.94
N GLU A 22 4.27 11.95 20.23
CA GLU A 22 3.57 10.83 20.86
C GLU A 22 2.04 10.92 20.73
N ARG A 23 1.50 12.14 20.79
CA ARG A 23 0.06 12.37 20.63
C ARG A 23 -0.40 12.00 19.23
N GLU A 24 0.33 12.40 18.20
CA GLU A 24 0.01 12.08 16.81
C GLU A 24 0.15 10.58 16.54
N LYS A 25 1.18 9.92 17.09
CA LYS A 25 1.32 8.46 17.01
C LYS A 25 0.11 7.72 17.59
N ARG A 26 -0.35 8.10 18.79
CA ARG A 26 -1.55 7.51 19.42
C ARG A 26 -2.82 7.75 18.61
N MET A 27 -2.93 8.90 17.93
CA MET A 27 -4.07 9.18 17.04
C MET A 27 -4.00 8.32 15.78
N LEU A 28 -2.81 8.18 15.18
CA LEU A 28 -2.59 7.34 14.00
C LEU A 28 -2.90 5.87 14.28
N GLU A 29 -2.42 5.32 15.41
CA GLU A 29 -2.67 3.93 15.83
C GLU A 29 -4.17 3.63 16.00
N LYS A 30 -4.96 4.62 16.45
CA LYS A 30 -6.42 4.50 16.62
C LYS A 30 -7.22 4.84 15.37
N SER A 31 -6.55 5.32 14.32
CA SER A 31 -7.21 5.72 13.08
C SER A 31 -7.59 4.51 12.21
N TRP A 32 -8.43 4.77 11.21
CA TRP A 32 -8.73 3.77 10.18
C TRP A 32 -7.48 3.33 9.42
N ALA A 33 -6.45 4.18 9.31
CA ALA A 33 -5.23 3.91 8.53
C ALA A 33 -4.45 2.71 9.10
N ASN A 34 -4.39 2.58 10.43
CA ASN A 34 -3.74 1.45 11.08
C ASN A 34 -4.48 0.14 10.78
N THR A 35 -5.82 0.16 10.87
CA THR A 35 -6.64 -1.01 10.53
C THR A 35 -6.53 -1.38 9.06
N PHE A 36 -6.45 -0.39 8.17
CA PHE A 36 -6.25 -0.60 6.75
C PHE A 36 -4.90 -1.25 6.47
N ALA A 37 -3.85 -0.74 7.12
CA ALA A 37 -2.49 -1.27 6.97
C ALA A 37 -2.37 -2.72 7.45
N ASP A 38 -2.93 -3.03 8.62
CA ASP A 38 -2.79 -4.35 9.24
C ASP A 38 -3.72 -5.42 8.65
N LYS A 39 -4.88 -5.02 8.10
CA LYS A 39 -5.92 -5.98 7.67
C LYS A 39 -6.19 -5.96 6.17
N VAL A 40 -6.15 -4.79 5.53
CA VAL A 40 -6.53 -4.67 4.12
C VAL A 40 -5.34 -4.96 3.21
N PHE A 41 -4.17 -4.34 3.44
CA PHE A 41 -2.99 -4.62 2.59
C PHE A 41 -2.61 -6.11 2.55
N PRO A 42 -2.56 -6.85 3.69
CA PRO A 42 -2.21 -8.27 3.66
C PRO A 42 -3.29 -9.16 3.05
N ALA A 43 -4.54 -8.70 2.99
CA ALA A 43 -5.65 -9.45 2.40
C ALA A 43 -5.71 -9.35 0.87
N ILE A 44 -4.97 -8.42 0.25
CA ILE A 44 -4.91 -8.28 -1.21
C ILE A 44 -3.97 -9.36 -1.77
N ASP A 45 -4.54 -10.34 -2.47
CA ASP A 45 -3.74 -11.32 -3.22
C ASP A 45 -3.15 -10.68 -4.49
N GLU A 46 -1.88 -10.32 -4.44
CA GLU A 46 -1.18 -9.72 -5.58
C GLU A 46 -0.93 -10.72 -6.73
N ASN A 47 -0.95 -12.04 -6.47
CA ASN A 47 -0.55 -13.04 -7.45
C ASN A 47 -1.51 -13.13 -8.64
N ILE A 48 -2.79 -12.79 -8.44
CA ILE A 48 -3.79 -12.77 -9.51
C ILE A 48 -3.43 -11.77 -10.62
N PHE A 49 -2.63 -10.73 -10.29
CA PHE A 49 -2.18 -9.71 -11.23
C PHE A 49 -0.90 -10.08 -11.97
N SER A 50 -0.24 -11.19 -11.61
CA SER A 50 1.04 -11.61 -12.22
C SER A 50 0.97 -11.75 -13.74
N VAL A 51 -0.20 -12.11 -14.28
CA VAL A 51 -0.47 -12.26 -15.72
C VAL A 51 -0.32 -10.93 -16.48
N LEU A 52 -0.46 -9.79 -15.81
CA LEU A 52 -0.32 -8.46 -16.41
C LEU A 52 1.15 -8.03 -16.59
N TYR A 53 2.09 -8.80 -16.04
CA TYR A 53 3.51 -8.45 -16.03
C TYR A 53 4.35 -9.35 -16.94
N SER A 54 5.53 -8.83 -17.33
CA SER A 54 6.45 -9.55 -18.21
C SER A 54 7.17 -10.67 -17.45
N LYS A 55 7.31 -11.83 -18.12
CA LYS A 55 8.18 -12.92 -17.66
C LYS A 55 9.67 -12.63 -17.84
N LYS A 56 10.02 -11.63 -18.65
CA LYS A 56 11.42 -11.22 -18.85
C LYS A 56 11.89 -10.40 -17.65
N ALA A 57 13.10 -10.68 -17.16
CA ALA A 57 13.75 -9.87 -16.15
C ALA A 57 13.76 -8.39 -16.60
N SER A 58 13.13 -7.54 -15.81
CA SER A 58 13.07 -6.09 -16.05
C SER A 58 12.96 -5.39 -14.70
N ARG A 59 12.75 -4.05 -14.70
CA ARG A 59 12.55 -3.34 -13.44
C ARG A 59 11.34 -3.93 -12.69
N PRO A 60 11.43 -4.08 -11.35
CA PRO A 60 10.31 -4.55 -10.55
C PRO A 60 9.13 -3.59 -10.68
N ASN A 61 7.93 -4.11 -10.49
CA ASN A 61 6.71 -3.32 -10.40
C ASN A 61 6.67 -2.50 -9.11
N THR A 62 5.84 -1.45 -9.12
CA THR A 62 5.27 -0.91 -7.89
C THR A 62 4.42 -2.01 -7.23
N PRO A 63 4.46 -2.15 -5.90
CA PRO A 63 3.60 -3.09 -5.17
C PRO A 63 2.14 -2.97 -5.60
N VAL A 64 1.53 -4.10 -5.97
CA VAL A 64 0.15 -4.14 -6.47
C VAL A 64 -0.83 -3.88 -5.33
N ASN A 65 -0.51 -4.36 -4.12
CA ASN A 65 -1.33 -4.09 -2.93
C ASN A 65 -1.47 -2.58 -2.64
N VAL A 66 -0.46 -1.77 -2.93
CA VAL A 66 -0.52 -0.30 -2.81
C VAL A 66 -1.47 0.30 -3.85
N ILE A 67 -1.37 -0.13 -5.12
CA ILE A 67 -2.25 0.37 -6.20
C ILE A 67 -3.71 0.01 -5.91
N VAL A 68 -3.97 -1.26 -5.59
CA VAL A 68 -5.32 -1.74 -5.27
C VAL A 68 -5.85 -1.09 -4.00
N GLY A 69 -5.01 -0.93 -2.98
CA GLY A 69 -5.37 -0.23 -1.75
C GLY A 69 -5.78 1.23 -2.01
N ALA A 70 -5.08 1.94 -2.89
CA ALA A 70 -5.45 3.29 -3.30
C ALA A 70 -6.82 3.32 -3.99
N LEU A 71 -7.11 2.36 -4.88
CA LEU A 71 -8.43 2.24 -5.52
C LEU A 71 -9.54 1.94 -4.52
N ILE A 72 -9.31 1.07 -3.53
CA ILE A 72 -10.27 0.80 -2.46
C ILE A 72 -10.56 2.07 -1.66
N LEU A 73 -9.52 2.85 -1.32
CA LEU A 73 -9.69 4.10 -0.57
C LEU A 73 -10.42 5.16 -1.38
N LYS A 74 -10.08 5.29 -2.67
CA LYS A 74 -10.78 6.19 -3.58
C LYS A 74 -12.28 5.91 -3.58
N GLU A 75 -12.65 4.65 -3.71
CA GLU A 75 -14.06 4.25 -3.75
C GLU A 75 -14.74 4.40 -2.38
N ALA A 76 -14.05 4.02 -1.29
CA ALA A 76 -14.58 4.14 0.07
C ALA A 76 -14.79 5.60 0.51
N LEU A 77 -13.96 6.51 0.01
CA LEU A 77 -14.05 7.95 0.28
C LEU A 77 -14.87 8.71 -0.77
N ASN A 78 -15.36 8.00 -1.80
CA ASN A 78 -16.13 8.57 -2.90
C ASN A 78 -15.40 9.75 -3.60
N VAL A 79 -14.07 9.61 -3.74
CA VAL A 79 -13.18 10.59 -4.38
C VAL A 79 -13.20 10.36 -5.89
N THR A 80 -13.37 11.43 -6.65
CA THR A 80 -13.35 11.41 -8.12
C THR A 80 -11.94 11.64 -8.66
N ASP A 81 -11.63 11.14 -9.87
CA ASP A 81 -10.32 11.36 -10.51
C ASP A 81 -10.06 12.83 -10.92
N ASP A 82 -11.09 13.68 -10.86
CA ASP A 82 -10.98 15.10 -11.20
C ASP A 82 -10.32 15.94 -10.08
N GLU A 83 -10.10 15.36 -8.89
CA GLU A 83 -9.36 15.95 -7.76
C GLU A 83 -7.99 15.30 -7.56
#